data_AF-X1SE80-F1
#
_entry.id   AF-X1SE80-F1
#
_cell.length_a   1.000
_cell.length_b   1.000
_cell.length_c   1.000
_cell.angle_alpha   90.00
_cell.angle_beta   90.00
_cell.angle_gamma   90.00
#
_symmetry.space_group_name_H-M   'P 1'
#
loop_
_entity.id
_entity.type
_entity.pdbx_description
1 polymer ?
#
loop_
_entity_poly.entity_id
_entity_poly.type
_entity_poly.pdbx_seq_one_letter_code
_entity_poly.pdbx_strand_id
1 'polypeptide(L)'
;DLKRKHDAIFRYSKSKDYVYNEQCIMPLNPERYNKEAPDGRRYFIRGDSGKKCYLDEGISPDDVWTFVREKDFRALNSMAKERVGYPTQKPEALLERIIRASSNEGDWVLDPFCGCGTAIVVAHKLNRRWIGVDINRTAYEITKGREVALDKLLIFHC
;
A
#
# COMPACT_ATOMS: atom_id res chain seq x y z
N ASP A 1 7.67 0.68 -30.81
CA ASP A 1 6.69 0.65 -29.70
C ASP A 1 7.34 0.76 -28.33
N LEU A 2 6.70 1.48 -27.40
CA LEU A 2 7.20 1.69 -26.04
C LEU A 2 6.88 0.48 -25.16
N LYS A 3 7.82 0.10 -24.28
CA LYS A 3 7.59 -0.99 -23.31
C LYS A 3 6.53 -0.58 -22.29
N ARG A 4 5.59 -1.47 -21.98
CA ARG A 4 4.62 -1.28 -20.89
C ARG A 4 5.37 -1.16 -19.56
N LYS A 5 5.09 -0.09 -18.80
CA LYS A 5 5.72 0.24 -17.51
C LYS A 5 4.71 0.60 -16.41
N HIS A 6 3.43 0.31 -16.63
CA HIS A 6 2.37 0.62 -15.68
C HIS A 6 1.38 -0.54 -15.55
N ASP A 7 0.77 -0.59 -14.36
CA ASP A 7 -0.42 -1.35 -14.04
C ASP A 7 -1.47 -0.37 -13.51
N ALA A 8 -2.74 -0.72 -13.64
CA ALA A 8 -3.86 0.07 -13.12
C ALA A 8 -4.48 -0.64 -11.91
N ILE A 9 -4.84 0.13 -10.89
CA ILE A 9 -5.56 -0.34 -9.71
C ILE A 9 -6.89 0.40 -9.69
N PHE A 10 -7.98 -0.34 -9.88
CA PHE A 10 -9.32 0.21 -9.81
C PHE A 10 -9.85 0.10 -8.38
N ARG A 11 -10.35 1.22 -7.85
CA ARG A 11 -10.97 1.28 -6.53
C ARG A 11 -12.48 1.46 -6.68
N TYR A 12 -13.23 0.58 -6.04
CA TYR A 12 -14.69 0.64 -6.00
C TYR A 12 -15.16 0.67 -4.55
N SER A 13 -16.31 1.29 -4.31
CA SER A 13 -17.01 1.25 -3.03
C SER A 13 -18.46 0.80 -3.24
N LYS A 14 -19.01 0.09 -2.26
CA LYS A 14 -20.42 -0.32 -2.29
C LYS A 14 -21.37 0.88 -2.19
N SER A 15 -20.95 1.93 -1.50
CA SER A 15 -21.73 3.13 -1.25
C SER A 15 -20.85 4.38 -1.26
N LYS A 16 -21.47 5.56 -1.17
CA LYS A 16 -20.74 6.84 -1.00
C LYS A 16 -20.13 7.00 0.38
N ASP A 17 -20.66 6.28 1.37
CA ASP A 17 -20.08 6.17 2.70
C ASP A 17 -19.06 5.02 2.68
N TYR A 18 -17.78 5.39 2.68
CA TYR A 18 -16.65 4.45 2.64
C TYR A 18 -15.47 5.01 3.45
N VAL A 19 -14.66 4.11 4.00
CA VAL A 19 -13.43 4.47 4.72
C VAL A 19 -12.37 4.95 3.72
N TYR A 20 -11.82 6.13 3.97
CA TYR A 20 -10.63 6.63 3.30
C TYR A 20 -9.69 7.35 4.27
N ASN A 21 -8.64 6.65 4.68
CA ASN A 21 -7.58 7.22 5.49
C ASN A 21 -6.54 7.83 4.56
N GLU A 22 -6.57 9.16 4.41
CA GLU A 22 -5.62 9.88 3.56
C GLU A 22 -4.19 9.68 4.08
N GLN A 23 -3.28 9.34 3.18
CA GLN A 23 -1.88 9.08 3.49
C GLN A 23 -1.01 10.14 2.81
N CYS A 24 -0.62 11.18 3.54
CA CYS A 24 0.28 12.19 3.03
C CYS A 24 1.67 11.61 2.78
N ILE A 25 2.33 12.12 1.74
CA ILE A 25 3.72 11.79 1.42
C ILE A 25 4.59 13.03 1.52
N MET A 26 5.88 12.82 1.74
CA MET A 26 6.82 13.93 1.80
C MET A 26 6.89 14.67 0.44
N PRO A 27 6.97 16.01 0.45
CA PRO A 27 7.09 16.77 -0.78
C PRO A 27 8.43 16.51 -1.46
N LEU A 28 8.43 16.45 -2.79
CA LEU A 28 9.62 16.17 -3.60
C LEU A 28 10.70 17.25 -3.46
N ASN A 29 10.29 18.50 -3.23
CA ASN A 29 11.17 19.63 -3.00
C ASN A 29 10.91 20.24 -1.60
N PRO A 30 11.53 19.69 -0.54
CA PRO A 30 11.43 20.23 0.81
C PRO A 30 11.97 21.65 0.94
N GLU A 31 12.90 22.07 0.07
CA GLU A 31 13.51 23.40 0.13
C GLU A 31 12.51 24.52 -0.17
N ARG A 32 11.42 24.21 -0.90
CA ARG A 32 10.31 25.15 -1.14
C ARG A 32 9.67 25.64 0.16
N TYR A 33 9.74 24.86 1.24
CA TYR A 33 9.22 25.17 2.55
C TYR A 33 10.26 25.99 3.33
N ASN A 34 10.42 27.24 2.90
CA ASN A 34 11.50 28.14 3.35
C ASN A 34 11.06 29.18 4.40
N LYS A 35 9.78 29.18 4.80
CA LYS A 35 9.27 30.03 5.88
C LYS A 35 9.17 29.22 7.16
N GLU A 36 9.32 29.87 8.30
CA GLU A 36 9.24 29.25 9.62
C GLU A 36 8.11 29.89 10.44
N ALA A 37 7.30 29.05 11.08
CA ALA A 37 6.26 29.48 12.00
C ALA A 37 6.84 29.64 13.43
N PRO A 38 6.16 30.35 14.35
CA PRO A 38 6.67 30.56 15.72
C PRO A 38 6.95 29.27 16.51
N ASP A 39 6.35 28.15 16.11
CA ASP A 39 6.56 26.81 16.68
C ASP A 39 7.74 26.05 16.04
N GLY A 40 8.50 26.70 15.15
CA GLY A 40 9.64 26.11 14.42
C GLY A 40 9.24 25.29 13.20
N ARG A 41 7.95 25.18 12.86
CA ARG A 41 7.51 24.39 11.70
C ARG A 41 7.77 25.12 10.40
N ARG A 42 8.33 24.39 9.43
CA ARG A 42 8.62 24.91 8.09
C ARG A 42 7.38 24.88 7.20
N TYR A 43 7.11 25.96 6.49
CA TYR A 43 5.96 26.07 5.59
C TYR A 43 6.27 26.87 4.32
N PHE A 44 5.37 26.77 3.33
CA PHE A 44 5.30 27.72 2.22
C PHE A 44 3.86 28.23 2.06
N ILE A 45 3.69 29.32 1.33
CA ILE A 45 2.37 29.85 0.98
C ILE A 45 2.07 29.44 -0.45
N ARG A 46 0.96 28.73 -0.63
CA ARG A 46 0.52 28.27 -1.94
C ARG A 46 0.05 29.47 -2.78
N GLY A 47 0.62 29.66 -3.96
CA GLY A 47 0.41 30.87 -4.76
C GLY A 47 -1.01 31.04 -5.30
N ASP A 48 -1.75 29.94 -5.46
CA ASP A 48 -3.14 29.95 -5.99
C ASP A 48 -4.18 30.34 -4.93
N SER A 49 -3.98 29.94 -3.68
CA SER A 49 -4.98 29.97 -2.61
C SER A 49 -4.55 30.80 -1.41
N GLY A 50 -3.28 31.18 -1.31
CA GLY A 50 -2.72 31.84 -0.13
C GLY A 50 -2.64 30.93 1.11
N LYS A 51 -2.99 29.65 1.01
CA LYS A 51 -2.97 28.71 2.13
C LYS A 51 -1.54 28.42 2.58
N LYS A 52 -1.30 28.40 3.89
CA LYS A 52 -0.06 27.89 4.48
C LYS A 52 -0.06 26.37 4.41
N CYS A 53 0.99 25.80 3.83
CA CYS A 53 1.22 24.36 3.72
C CYS A 53 2.51 24.03 4.46
N TYR A 54 2.43 23.16 5.47
CA TYR A 54 3.58 22.79 6.29
C TYR A 54 4.31 21.58 5.73
N LEU A 55 5.62 21.53 5.94
CA LEU A 55 6.50 20.48 5.40
C LEU A 55 6.20 19.12 6.05
N ASP A 56 5.96 19.13 7.35
CA ASP A 56 5.70 17.95 8.17
C ASP A 56 4.31 17.35 7.96
N GLU A 57 3.33 18.14 7.53
CA GLU A 57 2.00 17.67 7.10
C GLU A 57 2.06 16.88 5.78
N GLY A 58 3.13 17.08 4.99
CA GLY A 58 3.29 16.45 3.69
C GLY A 58 2.30 16.96 2.65
N ILE A 59 2.13 16.17 1.60
CA ILE A 59 1.20 16.43 0.50
C ILE A 59 0.33 15.22 0.24
N SER A 60 -0.93 15.47 -0.08
CA SER A 60 -1.84 14.47 -0.61
C SER A 60 -1.19 13.81 -1.83
N PRO A 61 -1.18 12.47 -1.90
CA PRO A 61 -0.58 11.80 -3.03
C PRO A 61 -1.51 11.80 -4.24
N ASP A 62 -0.91 11.78 -5.41
CA ASP A 62 -1.63 11.67 -6.68
C ASP A 62 -2.15 10.23 -6.92
N ASP A 63 -2.99 10.06 -7.94
CA ASP A 63 -3.48 8.75 -8.39
C ASP A 63 -2.44 7.94 -9.20
N VAL A 64 -1.35 8.60 -9.64
CA VAL A 64 -0.21 7.95 -10.29
C VAL A 64 0.91 7.70 -9.27
N TRP A 65 1.02 6.47 -8.81
CA TRP A 65 2.07 6.07 -7.87
C TRP A 65 3.31 5.60 -8.62
N THR A 66 4.44 6.25 -8.39
CA THR A 66 5.68 5.98 -9.12
C THR A 66 6.81 5.63 -8.19
N PHE A 67 7.70 4.77 -8.67
CA PHE A 67 8.93 4.43 -7.95
C PHE A 67 9.92 5.60 -7.79
N VAL A 68 9.70 6.70 -8.50
CA VAL A 68 10.49 7.93 -8.35
C VAL A 68 10.16 8.59 -7.02
N ARG A 69 8.88 8.50 -6.60
CA ARG A 69 8.41 9.03 -5.32
C ARG A 69 8.48 7.99 -4.21
N GLU A 70 8.12 6.75 -4.52
CA GLU A 70 7.97 5.67 -3.54
C GLU A 70 8.68 4.42 -4.05
N LYS A 71 9.97 4.31 -3.74
CA LYS A 71 10.86 3.26 -4.27
C LYS A 71 10.36 1.85 -3.98
N ASP A 72 9.64 1.67 -2.86
CA ASP A 72 9.14 0.38 -2.38
C ASP A 72 7.95 -0.15 -3.20
N PHE A 73 7.42 0.63 -4.15
CA PHE A 73 6.38 0.14 -5.09
C PHE A 73 6.95 -0.52 -6.34
N ARG A 74 8.29 -0.57 -6.49
CA ARG A 74 8.91 -1.28 -7.61
C ARG A 74 8.60 -2.77 -7.53
N ALA A 75 8.39 -3.39 -8.69
CA ALA A 75 8.36 -4.83 -8.80
C ALA A 75 9.62 -5.45 -8.16
N LEU A 76 9.42 -6.55 -7.44
CA LEU A 76 10.46 -7.19 -6.66
C LEU A 76 11.57 -7.74 -7.56
N ASN A 77 12.81 -7.36 -7.28
CA ASN A 77 13.98 -7.99 -7.85
C ASN A 77 14.30 -9.31 -7.12
N SER A 78 15.31 -10.06 -7.59
CA SER A 78 15.70 -11.35 -7.02
C SER A 78 16.32 -11.24 -5.61
N MET A 79 16.82 -10.08 -5.22
CA MET A 79 17.48 -9.81 -3.93
C MET A 79 16.53 -9.21 -2.89
N ALA A 80 15.25 -8.97 -3.24
CA ALA A 80 14.29 -8.36 -2.34
C ALA A 80 14.03 -9.30 -1.15
N LYS A 81 14.19 -8.78 0.09
CA LYS A 81 14.06 -9.57 1.33
C LYS A 81 12.67 -10.21 1.49
N GLU A 82 11.62 -9.53 1.01
CA GLU A 82 10.24 -10.02 1.08
C GLU A 82 9.92 -11.11 0.04
N ARG A 83 10.81 -11.35 -0.93
CA ARG A 83 10.57 -12.27 -2.05
C ARG A 83 10.49 -13.71 -1.56
N VAL A 84 9.41 -14.39 -1.91
CA VAL A 84 9.17 -15.81 -1.56
C VAL A 84 9.14 -16.75 -2.76
N GLY A 85 9.66 -16.30 -3.90
CA GLY A 85 9.76 -17.12 -5.12
C GLY A 85 8.48 -17.24 -5.94
N TYR A 86 7.40 -16.53 -5.57
CA TYR A 86 6.17 -16.52 -6.35
C TYR A 86 6.27 -15.54 -7.55
N PRO A 87 5.98 -15.96 -8.80
CA PRO A 87 6.30 -15.17 -9.99
C PRO A 87 5.66 -13.77 -10.04
N THR A 88 4.45 -13.64 -9.52
CA THR A 88 3.62 -12.43 -9.64
C THR A 88 3.47 -11.65 -8.33
N GLN A 89 4.35 -11.94 -7.35
CA GLN A 89 4.34 -11.32 -6.03
C GLN A 89 4.33 -9.79 -6.12
N LYS A 90 3.35 -9.16 -5.48
CA LYS A 90 3.27 -7.70 -5.33
C LYS A 90 4.14 -7.27 -4.14
N PRO A 91 4.73 -6.06 -4.19
CA PRO A 91 5.46 -5.50 -3.04
C PRO A 91 4.52 -5.26 -1.86
N GLU A 92 4.98 -5.54 -0.64
CA GLU A 92 4.21 -5.32 0.58
C GLU A 92 3.81 -3.85 0.75
N ALA A 93 4.70 -2.89 0.46
CA ALA A 93 4.42 -1.47 0.61
C ALA A 93 3.22 -0.99 -0.24
N LEU A 94 3.06 -1.56 -1.44
CA LEU A 94 1.92 -1.26 -2.30
C LEU A 94 0.60 -1.69 -1.65
N LEU A 95 0.56 -2.90 -1.09
CA LEU A 95 -0.64 -3.42 -0.44
C LEU A 95 -0.87 -2.75 0.92
N GLU A 96 0.19 -2.35 1.62
CA GLU A 96 0.09 -1.62 2.89
C GLU A 96 -0.64 -0.31 2.67
N ARG A 97 -0.25 0.45 1.65
CA ARG A 97 -0.93 1.69 1.30
C ARG A 97 -2.40 1.49 0.98
N ILE A 98 -2.75 0.46 0.20
CA ILE A 98 -4.15 0.18 -0.17
C ILE A 98 -4.98 -0.17 1.06
N ILE A 99 -4.46 -1.07 1.92
CA ILE A 99 -5.16 -1.56 3.10
C ILE A 99 -5.30 -0.43 4.13
N ARG A 100 -4.24 0.34 4.40
CA ARG A 100 -4.31 1.51 5.30
C ARG A 100 -5.34 2.53 4.82
N ALA A 101 -5.35 2.82 3.52
CA ALA A 101 -6.30 3.77 2.96
C ALA A 101 -7.75 3.31 3.09
N SER A 102 -8.02 2.01 2.99
CA SER A 102 -9.38 1.50 2.79
C SER A 102 -9.94 0.68 3.96
N SER A 103 -9.24 0.65 5.10
CA SER A 103 -9.66 -0.11 6.29
C SER A 103 -9.08 0.47 7.58
N ASN A 104 -9.73 0.17 8.69
CA ASN A 104 -9.26 0.46 10.05
C ASN A 104 -8.73 -0.82 10.73
N GLU A 105 -8.07 -0.66 11.86
CA GLU A 105 -7.66 -1.80 12.69
C GLU A 105 -8.88 -2.64 13.10
N GLY A 106 -8.72 -3.97 13.10
CA GLY A 106 -9.82 -4.90 13.37
C GLY A 106 -10.79 -5.13 12.21
N ASP A 107 -10.75 -4.36 11.13
CA ASP A 107 -11.56 -4.63 9.94
C ASP A 107 -11.17 -5.95 9.26
N TRP A 108 -12.05 -6.47 8.41
CA TRP A 108 -11.79 -7.64 7.58
C TRP A 108 -11.23 -7.25 6.21
N VAL A 109 -10.15 -7.91 5.81
CA VAL A 109 -9.57 -7.86 4.46
C VAL A 109 -9.77 -9.21 3.77
N LEU A 110 -10.43 -9.22 2.62
CA LEU A 110 -10.62 -10.41 1.80
C LEU A 110 -9.71 -10.32 0.56
N ASP A 111 -8.92 -11.35 0.32
CA ASP A 111 -8.21 -11.55 -0.93
C ASP A 111 -8.59 -12.92 -1.53
N PRO A 112 -9.48 -12.97 -2.53
CA PRO A 112 -9.96 -14.22 -3.12
C PRO A 112 -9.00 -14.81 -4.18
N PHE A 113 -7.87 -14.16 -4.44
CA PHE A 113 -6.82 -14.60 -5.35
C PHE A 113 -5.45 -14.36 -4.72
N CYS A 114 -5.28 -14.81 -3.48
CA CYS A 114 -4.23 -14.31 -2.61
C CYS A 114 -2.81 -14.67 -3.04
N GLY A 115 -2.65 -15.65 -3.94
CA GLY A 115 -1.34 -16.13 -4.39
C GLY A 115 -0.45 -16.45 -3.20
N CYS A 116 0.78 -15.92 -3.22
CA CYS A 116 1.73 -16.04 -2.10
C CYS A 116 1.38 -15.27 -0.81
N GLY A 117 0.17 -14.72 -0.70
CA GLY A 117 -0.38 -14.17 0.52
C GLY A 117 0.21 -12.81 0.93
N THR A 118 0.72 -12.00 -0.01
CA THR A 118 1.26 -10.67 0.34
C THR A 118 0.20 -9.81 1.03
N ALA A 119 -1.04 -9.74 0.49
CA ALA A 119 -2.12 -8.94 1.07
C ALA A 119 -2.46 -9.40 2.50
N ILE A 120 -2.43 -10.71 2.70
CA ILE A 120 -2.72 -11.38 3.97
C ILE A 120 -1.68 -11.02 5.03
N VAL A 121 -0.39 -11.13 4.69
CA VAL A 121 0.70 -10.76 5.60
C VAL A 121 0.62 -9.28 5.97
N VAL A 122 0.38 -8.41 4.99
CA VAL A 122 0.24 -6.98 5.24
C VAL A 122 -0.97 -6.67 6.12
N ALA A 123 -2.14 -7.26 5.82
CA ALA A 123 -3.34 -7.10 6.65
C ALA A 123 -3.07 -7.49 8.11
N HIS A 124 -2.40 -8.61 8.33
CA HIS A 124 -2.03 -9.04 9.69
C HIS A 124 -1.07 -8.06 10.37
N LYS A 125 0.01 -7.63 9.70
CA LYS A 125 0.97 -6.64 10.25
C LYS A 125 0.28 -5.33 10.64
N LEU A 126 -0.80 -5.00 9.95
CA LEU A 126 -1.66 -3.84 10.23
C LEU A 126 -2.77 -4.14 11.25
N ASN A 127 -2.78 -5.27 11.94
CA ASN A 127 -3.84 -5.63 12.89
C ASN A 127 -5.25 -5.68 12.26
N ARG A 128 -5.36 -6.09 10.99
CA ARG A 128 -6.64 -6.42 10.35
C ARG A 128 -6.90 -7.92 10.44
N ARG A 129 -8.16 -8.29 10.54
CA ARG A 129 -8.60 -9.67 10.29
C ARG A 129 -8.56 -9.92 8.79
N TRP A 130 -8.34 -11.15 8.36
CA TRP A 130 -8.20 -11.44 6.95
C TRP A 130 -8.73 -12.82 6.58
N ILE A 131 -9.11 -12.95 5.32
CA ILE A 131 -9.43 -14.21 4.65
C ILE A 131 -8.66 -14.20 3.33
N GLY A 132 -7.84 -15.23 3.12
CA GLY A 132 -7.16 -15.49 1.85
C GLY A 132 -7.74 -16.74 1.22
N VAL A 133 -7.97 -16.71 -0.09
CA VAL A 133 -8.36 -17.88 -0.88
C VAL A 133 -7.51 -17.91 -2.14
N ASP A 134 -7.03 -19.10 -2.49
CA ASP A 134 -6.41 -19.37 -3.78
C ASP A 134 -6.65 -20.84 -4.15
N ILE A 135 -6.80 -21.12 -5.44
CA ILE A 135 -6.98 -22.48 -5.97
C ILE A 135 -5.63 -23.21 -6.14
N ASN A 136 -4.54 -22.46 -6.25
CA ASN A 136 -3.23 -23.02 -6.53
C ASN A 136 -2.58 -23.57 -5.25
N ARG A 137 -2.27 -24.86 -5.24
CA ARG A 137 -1.56 -25.48 -4.12
C ARG A 137 -0.19 -24.84 -3.83
N THR A 138 0.55 -24.37 -4.83
CA THR A 138 1.84 -23.69 -4.61
C THR A 138 1.66 -22.37 -3.84
N ALA A 139 0.57 -21.65 -4.10
CA ALA A 139 0.21 -20.43 -3.38
C ALA A 139 0.00 -20.71 -1.88
N TYR A 140 -0.66 -21.82 -1.56
CA TYR A 140 -0.82 -22.30 -0.19
C TYR A 140 0.50 -22.58 0.52
N GLU A 141 1.34 -23.45 -0.05
CA GLU A 141 2.55 -23.92 0.62
C GLU A 141 3.48 -22.75 0.94
N ILE A 142 3.59 -21.79 0.01
CA ILE A 142 4.35 -20.56 0.22
C ILE A 142 3.69 -19.69 1.29
N THR A 143 2.38 -19.46 1.22
CA THR A 143 1.68 -18.59 2.19
C THR A 143 1.72 -19.18 3.60
N LYS A 144 1.57 -20.50 3.75
CA LYS A 144 1.69 -21.21 5.02
C LYS A 144 3.09 -21.08 5.62
N GLY A 145 4.12 -21.10 4.79
CA GLY A 145 5.50 -20.87 5.22
C GLY A 145 5.78 -19.44 5.69
N ARG A 146 4.87 -18.49 5.44
CA ARG A 146 4.91 -17.16 6.04
C ARG A 146 4.22 -17.27 7.40
N GLU A 147 5.00 -17.29 8.49
CA GLU A 147 4.61 -17.55 9.91
C GLU A 147 3.31 -16.87 10.41
N VAL A 148 2.85 -15.88 9.68
CA VAL A 148 1.69 -15.05 9.94
C VAL A 148 0.34 -15.70 9.58
N ALA A 149 0.34 -16.78 8.78
CA ALA A 149 -0.86 -17.28 8.08
C ALA A 149 -1.52 -18.55 8.64
N LEU A 150 -1.07 -19.09 9.78
CA LEU A 150 -1.39 -20.46 10.18
C LEU A 150 -2.85 -20.69 10.61
N ASP A 151 -3.56 -19.69 11.15
CA ASP A 151 -4.86 -19.95 11.81
C ASP A 151 -6.11 -19.65 10.96
N LYS A 152 -5.99 -18.99 9.79
CA LYS A 152 -7.17 -18.44 9.05
C LYS A 152 -7.14 -18.61 7.53
N LEU A 153 -6.20 -19.39 6.99
CA LEU A 153 -6.13 -19.64 5.55
C LEU A 153 -7.11 -20.77 5.17
N LEU A 154 -8.16 -20.44 4.43
CA LEU A 154 -9.14 -21.40 3.91
C LEU A 154 -8.79 -21.76 2.47
N ILE A 155 -8.64 -23.05 2.19
CA ILE A 155 -8.46 -23.55 0.84
C ILE A 155 -9.55 -24.53 0.50
N PHE A 156 -10.26 -24.21 -0.58
CA PHE A 156 -11.11 -25.15 -1.28
C PHE A 156 -10.21 -25.98 -2.19
N HIS A 157 -9.92 -27.21 -1.78
CA HIS A 157 -9.47 -28.23 -2.73
C HIS A 157 -10.72 -28.73 -3.46
N CYS A 158 -10.81 -28.42 -4.75
CA CYS A 158 -11.69 -29.15 -5.66
C CYS A 158 -11.04 -30.48 -6.04
#